data_AF-A0A1M5RDU2-F1
#
_entry.id   AF-A0A1M5RDU2-F1
#
_cell.length_a   1.000
_cell.length_b   1.000
_cell.length_c   1.000
_cell.angle_alpha   90.00
_cell.angle_beta   90.00
_cell.angle_gamma   90.00
#
_symmetry.space_group_name_H-M   'P 1'
#
loop_
_entity.id
_entity.type
_entity.pdbx_description
1 polymer ?
#
loop_
_entity_poly.entity_id
_entity_poly.type
_entity_poly.pdbx_seq_one_letter_code
_entity_poly.pdbx_strand_id
1 'polypeptide(L)'
;MNKQETEDLYILSLDQKLAPADEERLLTALREHPDWARSLLQHKTARELLRASSPATFGPYFTAKLIHKIQNTGVVIDRQLFGMFKKFQLAAVGVVVALLILNVALAEQGSWKSVLGIEEDATTPVEQQVPFDFYETLNNL
;
A
#
# COMPACT_ATOMS: atom_id res chain seq x y z
N MET A 1 -14.43 39.53 -24.61
CA MET A 1 -14.09 39.06 -23.25
C MET A 1 -14.35 40.20 -22.30
N ASN A 2 -15.01 39.96 -21.18
CA ASN A 2 -15.25 41.02 -20.20
C ASN A 2 -13.97 41.33 -19.42
N LYS A 3 -13.90 42.54 -18.86
CA LYS A 3 -12.75 42.98 -18.04
C LYS A 3 -12.46 42.00 -16.90
N GLN A 4 -13.52 41.54 -16.22
CA GLN A 4 -13.43 40.62 -15.09
C GLN A 4 -12.94 39.23 -15.51
N GLU A 5 -13.41 38.69 -16.65
CA GLU A 5 -12.92 37.42 -17.20
C GLU A 5 -11.43 37.48 -17.56
N THR A 6 -10.98 38.64 -18.04
CA THR A 6 -9.57 38.89 -18.38
C THR A 6 -8.71 38.97 -17.13
N GLU A 7 -9.23 39.58 -16.06
CA GLU A 7 -8.59 39.65 -14.75
C GLU A 7 -8.48 38.26 -14.12
N ASP A 8 -9.54 37.47 -14.14
CA ASP A 8 -9.55 36.09 -13.62
C ASP A 8 -8.55 35.21 -14.37
N LEU A 9 -8.54 35.26 -15.72
CA LEU A 9 -7.56 34.55 -16.55
C LEU A 9 -6.12 35.01 -16.27
N TYR A 10 -5.92 36.31 -16.06
CA TYR A 10 -4.61 36.84 -15.73
C TYR A 10 -4.13 36.35 -14.35
N ILE A 11 -4.98 36.36 -13.33
CA ILE A 11 -4.66 35.82 -12.00
C ILE A 11 -4.35 34.33 -12.09
N LEU A 12 -5.16 33.56 -12.83
CA LEU A 12 -4.93 32.13 -13.05
C LEU A 12 -3.56 31.87 -13.71
N SER A 13 -3.17 32.70 -14.67
CA SER A 13 -1.87 32.62 -15.35
C SER A 13 -0.67 32.80 -14.42
N LEU A 14 -0.87 33.49 -13.30
CA LEU A 14 0.17 33.69 -12.30
C LEU A 14 0.41 32.40 -11.49
N ASP A 15 -0.64 31.62 -11.22
CA ASP A 15 -0.57 30.43 -10.38
C ASP A 15 -0.27 29.14 -11.15
N GLN A 16 -0.77 29.02 -12.39
CA GLN A 16 -0.63 27.81 -13.19
C GLN A 16 -0.41 28.11 -14.68
N LYS A 17 0.15 27.14 -15.39
CA LYS A 17 0.31 27.24 -16.85
C LYS A 17 -1.07 27.16 -17.51
N LEU A 18 -1.44 28.22 -18.23
CA LEU A 18 -2.68 28.28 -19.00
C LEU A 18 -2.65 27.29 -20.17
N ALA A 19 -3.84 26.87 -20.61
CA ALA A 19 -4.00 26.21 -21.89
C ALA A 19 -3.64 27.19 -23.03
N PRO A 20 -3.04 26.72 -24.13
CA PRO A 20 -2.55 27.59 -25.20
C PRO A 20 -3.66 28.47 -25.81
N ALA A 21 -4.90 27.96 -25.88
CA ALA A 21 -6.05 28.72 -26.36
C ALA A 21 -6.44 29.89 -25.43
N ASP A 22 -6.29 29.72 -24.12
CA ASP A 22 -6.63 30.77 -23.15
C ASP A 22 -5.48 31.77 -22.98
N GLU A 23 -4.25 31.34 -23.21
CA GLU A 23 -3.09 32.23 -23.30
C GLU A 23 -3.20 33.19 -24.49
N GLU A 24 -3.56 32.68 -25.68
CA GLU A 24 -3.80 33.53 -26.86
C GLU A 24 -4.95 34.51 -26.64
N ARG A 25 -6.04 34.08 -26.00
CA ARG A 25 -7.18 34.95 -25.65
C ARG A 25 -6.77 36.05 -24.68
N LEU A 26 -6.01 35.72 -23.64
CA LEU A 26 -5.48 36.68 -22.67
C LEU A 26 -4.56 37.70 -23.35
N LEU A 27 -3.61 37.24 -24.18
CA LEU A 27 -2.69 38.12 -24.90
C LEU A 27 -3.42 39.04 -25.88
N THR A 28 -4.45 38.54 -26.55
CA THR A 28 -5.27 39.33 -27.47
C THR A 28 -6.02 40.43 -26.71
N ALA A 29 -6.69 40.07 -25.61
CA ALA A 29 -7.42 41.04 -24.79
C ALA A 29 -6.50 42.10 -24.14
N LEU A 30 -5.29 41.72 -23.73
CA LEU A 30 -4.29 42.65 -23.18
C LEU A 30 -3.71 43.59 -24.24
N ARG A 31 -3.64 43.16 -25.51
CA ARG A 31 -3.22 44.02 -26.64
C ARG A 31 -4.31 45.01 -27.04
N GLU A 32 -5.56 44.59 -27.02
CA GLU A 32 -6.72 45.44 -27.33
C GLU A 32 -6.96 46.51 -26.26
N HIS A 33 -6.65 46.20 -24.99
CA HIS A 33 -6.88 47.10 -23.86
C HIS A 33 -5.61 47.29 -23.00
N PRO A 34 -4.67 48.18 -23.42
CA PRO A 34 -3.40 48.38 -22.73
C PRO A 34 -3.54 48.94 -21.31
N ASP A 35 -4.64 49.63 -21.00
CA ASP A 35 -4.93 50.13 -19.65
C ASP A 35 -5.19 49.00 -18.65
N TRP A 36 -5.74 47.88 -19.11
CA TRP A 36 -5.96 46.70 -18.27
C TRP A 36 -4.64 46.03 -17.91
N ALA A 37 -3.70 45.97 -18.86
CA ALA A 37 -2.36 45.43 -18.60
C ALA A 37 -1.64 46.20 -17.46
N ARG A 38 -1.78 47.53 -17.42
CA ARG A 38 -1.20 48.35 -16.34
C ARG A 38 -1.83 48.07 -14.98
N SER A 39 -3.15 47.94 -14.94
CA SER A 39 -3.88 47.56 -13.71
C SER A 39 -3.47 46.16 -13.25
N LEU A 40 -3.35 45.22 -14.18
CA LEU A 40 -3.08 43.82 -13.89
C LEU A 40 -1.64 43.58 -13.40
N LEU A 41 -0.69 44.39 -13.86
CA LEU A 41 0.68 44.39 -13.35
C LEU A 41 0.77 44.62 -11.83
N GLN A 42 -0.19 45.34 -11.23
CA GLN A 42 -0.23 45.56 -9.78
C GLN A 42 -0.44 44.25 -9.00
N HIS A 43 -1.19 43.29 -9.54
CA HIS A 43 -1.36 41.98 -8.89
C HIS A 43 -0.06 41.18 -8.91
N LYS A 44 0.72 41.30 -9.98
CA LYS A 44 2.04 40.64 -10.07
C LYS A 44 3.01 41.21 -9.04
N THR A 45 3.14 42.54 -8.95
CA THR A 45 4.03 43.17 -7.97
C THR A 45 3.57 42.93 -6.54
N ALA A 46 2.27 43.00 -6.24
CA ALA A 46 1.74 42.64 -4.92
C ALA A 46 2.08 41.19 -4.53
N ARG A 47 1.97 40.25 -5.48
CA ARG A 47 2.33 38.84 -5.26
C ARG A 47 3.82 38.65 -5.03
N GLU A 48 4.68 39.30 -5.80
CA GLU A 48 6.14 39.24 -5.60
C GLU A 48 6.55 39.80 -4.25
N LEU A 49 5.93 40.91 -3.81
CA LEU A 49 6.14 41.47 -2.47
C LEU A 49 5.70 40.50 -1.37
N LEU A 50 4.52 39.88 -1.50
CA LEU A 50 4.05 38.88 -0.53
C LEU A 50 4.95 37.65 -0.50
N ARG A 51 5.42 37.17 -1.67
CA ARG A 51 6.33 36.03 -1.77
C ARG A 51 7.71 36.31 -1.18
N ALA A 52 8.20 37.54 -1.31
CA ALA A 52 9.45 37.97 -0.69
C ALA A 52 9.33 38.15 0.83
N SER A 53 8.12 38.43 1.33
CA SER A 53 7.89 38.83 2.72
C SER A 53 7.91 37.70 3.76
N SER A 54 7.94 36.43 3.36
CA SER A 54 7.96 35.33 4.34
C SER A 54 8.57 34.04 3.79
N PRO A 55 9.71 33.56 4.32
CA PRO A 55 9.77 32.14 4.60
C PRO A 55 8.66 31.88 5.61
N ALA A 56 7.61 31.18 5.19
CA ALA A 56 6.60 30.71 6.13
C ALA A 56 7.34 29.83 7.14
N THR A 57 7.67 30.39 8.30
CA THR A 57 8.26 29.65 9.40
C THR A 57 7.14 28.76 9.91
N PHE A 58 6.93 27.62 9.25
CA PHE A 58 6.27 26.48 9.85
C PHE A 58 7.08 26.17 11.10
N GLY A 59 6.67 26.75 12.21
CA GLY A 59 7.48 26.74 13.43
C GLY A 59 7.74 25.30 13.88
N PRO A 60 8.76 25.07 14.73
CA PRO A 60 9.09 23.76 15.28
C PRO A 60 7.87 23.00 15.82
N TYR A 61 6.87 23.75 16.32
CA TYR A 61 5.61 23.22 16.83
C TYR A 61 4.72 22.55 15.78
N PHE A 62 4.61 23.10 14.57
CA PHE A 62 3.82 22.50 13.49
C PHE A 62 4.48 21.19 13.02
N THR A 63 5.79 21.23 12.82
CA THR A 63 6.58 20.06 12.42
C THR A 63 6.51 18.96 13.48
N ALA A 64 6.63 19.30 14.76
CA ALA A 64 6.47 18.34 15.86
C ALA A 64 5.06 17.71 15.88
N LYS A 65 4.00 18.51 15.69
CA LYS A 65 2.62 18.02 15.67
C LYS A 65 2.35 17.11 14.46
N LEU A 66 2.93 17.43 13.30
CA LEU A 66 2.82 16.61 12.10
C LEU A 66 3.57 15.28 12.28
N ILE A 67 4.81 15.31 12.77
CA ILE A 67 5.61 14.11 13.05
C ILE A 67 4.89 13.21 14.05
N HIS A 68 4.39 13.78 15.15
CA HIS A 68 3.63 13.02 16.15
C HIS A 68 2.36 12.39 15.57
N LYS A 69 1.65 13.09 14.68
CA LYS A 69 0.47 12.54 13.99
C LYS A 69 0.85 11.38 13.06
N ILE A 70 1.95 11.50 12.32
CA ILE A 70 2.44 10.44 11.43
C ILE A 70 2.85 9.21 12.24
N GLN A 71 3.64 9.39 13.31
CA GLN A 71 4.09 8.31 14.19
C GLN A 71 2.90 7.55 14.82
N ASN A 72 1.90 8.27 15.31
CA ASN A 72 0.73 7.63 15.92
C ASN A 72 -0.23 6.99 14.92
N THR A 73 -0.21 7.41 13.65
CA THR A 73 -1.07 6.80 12.62
C THR A 73 -0.60 5.38 12.28
N GLY A 74 0.71 5.12 12.24
CA GLY A 74 1.25 3.78 12.01
C GLY A 74 0.83 2.76 13.07
N VAL A 75 0.85 3.17 14.35
CA VAL A 75 0.48 2.31 15.49
C VAL A 75 -1.00 1.89 15.46
N VAL A 76 -1.88 2.72 14.93
CA VAL A 76 -3.32 2.40 14.81
C VAL A 76 -3.56 1.37 13.70
N ILE A 77 -2.81 1.46 12.60
CA ILE A 77 -2.92 0.54 11.47
C ILE A 77 -2.48 -0.87 11.90
N ASP A 78 -1.33 -1.00 12.56
CA ASP A 78 -0.83 -2.31 13.02
C ASP A 78 -1.80 -2.97 14.01
N ARG A 79 -2.34 -2.22 14.97
CA ARG A 79 -3.30 -2.75 15.95
C ARG A 79 -4.60 -3.23 15.28
N GLN A 80 -5.07 -2.53 14.26
CA GLN A 80 -6.26 -2.94 13.50
C GLN A 80 -5.98 -4.18 12.65
N LEU A 81 -4.81 -4.24 12.01
CA LEU A 81 -4.36 -5.40 11.25
C LEU A 81 -4.27 -6.64 12.15
N PHE A 82 -3.60 -6.55 13.29
CA PHE A 82 -3.51 -7.65 14.27
C PHE A 82 -4.88 -8.06 14.82
N GLY A 83 -5.78 -7.10 15.06
CA GLY A 83 -7.15 -7.38 15.49
C GLY A 83 -7.97 -8.15 14.45
N MET A 84 -7.79 -7.83 13.17
CA MET A 84 -8.40 -8.56 12.04
C MET A 84 -7.79 -9.96 11.90
N PHE A 85 -6.46 -10.06 11.88
CA PHE A 85 -5.76 -11.35 11.79
C PHE A 85 -6.21 -12.32 12.89
N LYS A 86 -6.35 -11.88 14.14
CA LYS A 86 -6.80 -12.75 15.24
C LYS A 86 -8.23 -13.29 15.04
N LYS A 87 -9.14 -12.50 14.45
CA LYS A 87 -10.51 -12.96 14.14
C LYS A 87 -10.55 -13.95 12.97
N PHE A 88 -9.68 -13.78 11.98
CA PHE A 88 -9.65 -14.60 10.78
C PHE A 88 -8.67 -15.79 10.87
N GLN A 89 -7.88 -15.90 11.94
CA GLN A 89 -6.97 -17.04 12.18
C GLN A 89 -7.71 -18.38 12.10
N LEU A 90 -8.87 -18.51 12.73
CA LEU A 90 -9.66 -19.75 12.72
C LEU A 90 -10.16 -20.09 11.31
N ALA A 91 -10.62 -19.08 10.57
CA ALA A 91 -11.08 -19.25 9.18
C ALA A 91 -9.92 -19.61 8.25
N ALA A 92 -8.76 -18.96 8.39
CA ALA A 92 -7.56 -19.26 7.62
C ALA A 92 -7.05 -20.68 7.90
N VAL A 93 -7.01 -21.11 9.17
CA VAL A 93 -6.68 -22.49 9.54
C VAL A 93 -7.69 -23.46 8.93
N GLY A 94 -8.99 -23.15 8.99
CA GLY A 94 -10.03 -23.97 8.36
C GLY A 94 -9.86 -24.11 6.85
N VAL A 95 -9.51 -23.03 6.15
CA VAL A 95 -9.23 -23.04 4.71
C VAL A 95 -8.00 -23.88 4.40
N VAL A 96 -6.92 -23.76 5.19
CA VAL A 96 -5.70 -24.57 5.01
C VAL A 96 -6.00 -26.06 5.21
N VAL A 97 -6.75 -26.41 6.25
CA VAL A 97 -7.16 -27.80 6.52
C VAL A 97 -8.07 -28.33 5.41
N ALA A 98 -9.04 -27.53 4.95
CA ALA A 98 -9.91 -27.91 3.84
C ALA A 98 -9.13 -28.13 2.54
N LEU A 99 -8.14 -27.27 2.24
CA LEU A 99 -7.25 -27.44 1.10
C LEU A 99 -6.35 -28.67 1.24
N LEU A 100 -5.90 -29.01 2.45
CA LEU A 100 -5.16 -30.24 2.74
C LEU A 100 -6.01 -31.49 2.50
N ILE A 101 -7.23 -31.51 3.02
CA ILE A 101 -8.18 -32.61 2.80
C ILE A 101 -8.50 -32.73 1.31
N LEU A 102 -8.74 -31.61 0.63
CA LEU A 102 -9.02 -31.59 -0.80
C LEU A 102 -7.80 -32.08 -1.60
N ASN A 103 -6.59 -31.68 -1.22
CA ASN A 103 -5.35 -32.14 -1.85
C ASN A 103 -5.18 -33.66 -1.66
N VAL A 104 -5.38 -34.19 -0.45
CA VAL A 104 -5.34 -35.63 -0.17
C VAL A 104 -6.41 -36.39 -0.94
N ALA A 105 -7.63 -35.84 -1.03
CA ALA A 105 -8.73 -36.43 -1.79
C ALA A 105 -8.46 -36.44 -3.31
N LEU A 106 -7.87 -35.37 -3.85
CA LEU A 106 -7.49 -35.27 -5.25
C LEU A 106 -6.23 -36.07 -5.59
N ALA A 107 -5.39 -36.39 -4.60
CA ALA A 107 -4.13 -37.08 -4.78
C ALA A 107 -4.28 -38.61 -4.94
N GLU A 108 -5.50 -39.16 -5.11
CA GLU A 108 -5.88 -40.57 -5.35
C GLU A 108 -4.75 -41.62 -5.47
N GLN A 109 -3.95 -41.73 -4.41
CA GLN A 109 -3.09 -42.86 -4.02
C GLN A 109 -3.14 -43.09 -2.50
N GLY A 110 -3.87 -42.25 -1.76
CA GLY A 110 -4.02 -42.35 -0.31
C GLY A 110 -5.23 -43.17 0.08
N SER A 111 -5.02 -44.41 0.51
CA SER A 111 -6.02 -45.26 1.15
C SER A 111 -6.78 -44.46 2.22
N TRP A 112 -8.11 -44.43 2.12
CA TRP A 112 -9.02 -43.79 3.07
C TRP A 112 -8.81 -44.24 4.53
N LYS A 113 -8.14 -45.39 4.75
CA LYS A 113 -7.74 -45.89 6.07
C LYS A 113 -6.67 -45.01 6.77
N SER A 114 -5.79 -44.34 6.03
CA SER A 114 -4.70 -43.52 6.60
C SER A 114 -5.18 -42.17 7.16
N VAL A 115 -6.33 -41.67 6.70
CA VAL A 115 -6.87 -40.35 7.13
C VAL A 115 -7.67 -40.48 8.43
N LEU A 116 -8.23 -41.66 8.71
CA LEU A 116 -9.05 -41.90 9.90
C LEU A 116 -8.26 -42.46 11.10
N GLY A 117 -6.95 -42.73 10.93
CA GLY A 117 -6.08 -43.18 12.03
C GLY A 117 -6.48 -44.52 12.65
N ILE A 118 -7.27 -45.34 11.94
CA ILE A 118 -7.66 -46.68 12.41
C ILE A 118 -6.59 -47.65 11.90
N GLU A 119 -5.53 -47.82 12.69
CA GLU A 119 -4.67 -48.99 12.57
C GLU A 119 -5.48 -50.20 13.03
N GLU A 120 -5.98 -50.95 12.05
CA GLU A 120 -6.63 -52.23 12.27
C GLU A 120 -5.52 -53.25 12.61
N ASP A 121 -5.27 -53.44 13.90
CA ASP A 121 -4.52 -54.58 14.42
C ASP A 121 -5.21 -55.87 13.96
N ALA A 122 -4.72 -56.45 12.86
CA ALA A 122 -4.57 -57.89 12.63
C ALA A 122 -4.37 -58.16 11.14
N THR A 123 -3.12 -58.46 10.75
CA THR A 123 -2.77 -59.73 10.10
C THR A 123 -1.26 -59.77 9.91
N THR A 124 -0.56 -60.46 10.82
CA THR A 124 0.68 -61.12 10.45
C THR A 124 0.36 -62.16 9.37
N PRO A 125 1.23 -62.26 8.35
CA PRO A 125 2.15 -63.39 8.39
C PRO A 125 3.61 -62.98 8.18
N VAL A 126 4.44 -63.83 8.79
CA VAL A 126 5.90 -63.83 8.88
C VAL A 126 6.56 -63.88 7.50
N GLU A 127 7.56 -63.03 7.25
CA GLU A 127 8.82 -63.43 6.59
C GLU A 127 9.93 -62.36 6.71
N GLN A 128 11.00 -62.77 7.41
CA GLN A 128 12.39 -62.29 7.36
C GLN A 128 12.73 -60.88 7.89
N GLN A 129 12.67 -60.73 9.21
CA GLN A 129 13.68 -59.95 9.93
C GLN A 129 14.94 -60.80 10.07
N VAL A 130 15.98 -60.52 9.27
CA VAL A 130 17.33 -61.00 9.57
C VAL A 130 17.86 -60.14 10.72
N PRO A 131 18.13 -60.69 11.91
CA PRO A 131 18.79 -59.92 12.96
C PRO A 131 20.25 -59.71 12.54
N PHE A 132 20.64 -58.47 12.28
CA PHE A 132 22.04 -58.10 12.17
C PHE A 132 22.64 -58.19 13.58
N ASP A 133 23.36 -59.27 13.86
CA ASP A 133 23.99 -59.49 15.16
C ASP A 133 25.36 -58.80 15.18
N PHE A 134 25.39 -57.58 15.70
CA PHE A 134 26.57 -56.70 15.75
C PHE A 134 27.79 -57.38 16.39
N TYR A 135 27.57 -58.34 17.30
CA TYR A 135 28.65 -58.98 18.06
C TYR A 135 29.46 -59.99 17.24
N GLU A 136 28.86 -60.64 16.24
CA GLU A 136 29.57 -61.64 15.42
C GLU A 136 30.45 -60.96 14.34
N THR A 137 29.98 -59.84 13.79
CA THR A 137 30.69 -59.07 12.75
C THR A 137 31.94 -58.32 13.23
N LEU A 138 32.05 -58.01 14.53
CA LEU A 138 33.20 -57.27 15.07
C LEU A 138 34.33 -58.15 15.62
N ASN A 139 34.07 -59.44 15.89
CA ASN A 139 35.07 -60.36 16.44
C ASN A 139 35.83 -61.17 15.37
N ASN A 140 35.44 -61.05 14.10
CA ASN A 140 36.05 -61.75 12.96
C ASN A 140 36.78 -60.81 11.98
N LEU A 141 37.26 -59.65 12.46
CA LEU A 141 38.12 -58.72 11.71
C LEU A 141 39.55 -58.72 12.26
#